data_AF-G1FRR1-F1
#
_entry.id   AF-G1FRR1-F1
#
_cell.length_a   1.000
_cell.length_b   1.000
_cell.length_c   1.000
_cell.angle_alpha   90.00
_cell.angle_beta   90.00
_cell.angle_gamma   90.00
#
_symmetry.space_group_name_H-M   'P 1'
#
loop_
_entity.id
_entity.type
_entity.pdbx_description
1 polymer ?
#
loop_
_entity_poly.entity_id
_entity_poly.type
_entity_poly.pdbx_seq_one_letter_code
_entity_poly.pdbx_strand_id
1 'polypeptide(L)'
;MRLSSFALLATAAFLAIVTNVSAATVSALQLPAAMHSSTDDFITPKRMVRGYDDGDEDRAGMDKVAGLAKESASKLVKASSYFLRNMKVDEVMRKLKFGDDIVATLENPKINTFATYINMLNGMNPKNKLSVVGTLSAHYGDDAVARALVTVQRKNDAATRDLMVNLRKEQINDWLKSKSVDDVFNLLKLRADGYEALTSRKLEVFEEYIKAFNSMTGRQVSLYSALKTGFGGDSELATILQLAKTDVRTKRKAVPLENEMIKHWMSTKLQPEHVLEVLKLNVDATNALKSNNLWTLDKFIRSFNAANSNMKTSLLGTLTKHYGDENMSRALVTAMRDPNTQKTATWLQTKQLKGWWDSEMSIDAVFVKVLKLKENPTLTIASRKLDTLNAYIKFVNSKTSSQTTLLQTLTKHLGDGDLAISLVMGKTVQSTHVKSRAEKLQTAQFEKWYNDGYDNISVLTQIFKLDETELNKATYLQKKVSDEFKAFYARVHHVDTNVTPRRS
;
A
#
# COMPACT_ATOMS: atom_id res chain seq x y z
N MET A 1 -39.65 -56.15 2.27
CA MET A 1 -39.06 -55.46 3.46
C MET A 1 -37.74 -56.06 3.99
N ARG A 2 -37.21 -57.20 3.48
CA ARG A 2 -35.95 -57.78 4.00
C ARG A 2 -34.70 -57.55 3.11
N LEU A 3 -34.84 -57.18 1.84
CA LEU A 3 -33.70 -56.87 0.94
C LEU A 3 -33.06 -55.49 1.21
N SER A 4 -33.86 -54.52 1.67
CA SER A 4 -33.40 -53.18 2.03
C SER A 4 -32.52 -53.17 3.28
N SER A 5 -32.76 -54.09 4.23
CA SER A 5 -32.02 -54.16 5.50
C SER A 5 -30.66 -54.85 5.37
N PHE A 6 -30.53 -55.85 4.49
CA PHE A 6 -29.23 -56.47 4.18
C PHE A 6 -28.32 -55.54 3.39
N ALA A 7 -28.87 -54.73 2.47
CA ALA A 7 -28.12 -53.68 1.78
C ALA A 7 -27.67 -52.56 2.75
N LEU A 8 -28.44 -52.25 3.80
CA LEU A 8 -28.10 -51.23 4.79
C LEU A 8 -27.02 -51.70 5.80
N LEU A 9 -27.01 -53.00 6.14
CA LEU A 9 -25.97 -53.61 6.99
C LEU A 9 -24.65 -53.83 6.24
N ALA A 10 -24.70 -54.25 4.97
CA ALA A 10 -23.50 -54.33 4.13
C ALA A 10 -22.88 -52.95 3.88
N THR A 11 -23.68 -51.88 3.81
CA THR A 11 -23.19 -50.51 3.60
C THR A 11 -22.56 -49.87 4.83
N ALA A 12 -23.02 -50.16 6.05
CA ALA A 12 -22.34 -49.73 7.26
C ALA A 12 -20.97 -50.44 7.42
N ALA A 13 -20.91 -51.74 7.11
CA ALA A 13 -19.67 -52.51 7.11
C ALA A 13 -18.70 -52.06 6.00
N PHE A 14 -19.17 -51.79 4.78
CA PHE A 14 -18.32 -51.35 3.67
C PHE A 14 -17.81 -49.90 3.81
N LEU A 15 -18.61 -48.97 4.36
CA LEU A 15 -18.12 -47.61 4.65
C LEU A 15 -17.15 -47.57 5.84
N ALA A 16 -17.27 -48.49 6.81
CA ALA A 16 -16.33 -48.63 7.93
C ALA A 16 -14.98 -49.26 7.51
N ILE A 17 -14.97 -50.11 6.46
CA ILE A 17 -13.72 -50.66 5.92
C ILE A 17 -12.90 -49.57 5.18
N VAL A 18 -13.56 -48.61 4.52
CA VAL A 18 -12.87 -47.49 3.84
C VAL A 18 -12.22 -46.53 4.83
N THR A 19 -12.70 -46.43 6.08
CA THR A 19 -12.04 -45.62 7.12
C THR A 19 -10.74 -46.21 7.66
N ASN A 20 -10.47 -47.51 7.48
CA ASN A 20 -9.28 -48.18 8.00
C ASN A 20 -8.10 -48.30 7.02
N VAL A 21 -8.29 -47.99 5.73
CA VAL A 21 -7.23 -48.16 4.72
C VAL A 21 -6.18 -47.04 4.72
N SER A 22 -6.32 -46.03 5.60
CA SER A 22 -5.29 -44.99 5.76
C SER A 22 -4.54 -45.03 7.11
N ALA A 23 -4.73 -46.06 7.94
CA ALA A 23 -4.11 -46.14 9.27
C ALA A 23 -3.32 -47.43 9.56
N ALA A 24 -3.33 -48.44 8.68
CA ALA A 24 -2.71 -49.74 8.96
C ALA A 24 -1.50 -50.04 8.06
N THR A 25 -0.44 -49.24 8.17
CA THR A 25 0.93 -49.67 7.80
C THR A 25 1.97 -49.11 8.75
N VAL A 26 1.73 -49.14 10.06
CA VAL A 26 2.80 -49.17 11.06
C VAL A 26 2.32 -49.99 12.27
N SER A 27 2.35 -51.31 12.15
CA SER A 27 2.53 -52.15 13.33
C SER A 27 3.88 -52.82 13.16
N ALA A 28 4.91 -52.12 13.63
CA ALA A 28 6.22 -52.72 13.86
C ALA A 28 6.03 -53.90 14.82
N LEU A 29 6.37 -55.10 14.35
CA LEU A 29 6.59 -56.26 15.22
C LEU A 29 7.67 -55.90 16.23
N GLN A 30 7.27 -55.67 17.48
CA GLN A 30 8.17 -55.66 18.63
C GLN A 30 8.55 -57.10 18.98
N LEU A 31 9.84 -57.39 18.99
CA LEU A 31 10.46 -58.47 19.78
C LEU A 31 11.79 -57.93 20.36
N PRO A 32 12.27 -58.45 21.50
CA PRO A 32 12.84 -57.66 22.60
C PRO A 32 14.35 -57.45 22.52
N ALA A 33 14.81 -56.51 23.37
CA ALA A 33 16.17 -56.04 23.52
C ALA A 33 17.17 -57.09 24.03
N ALA A 34 18.40 -57.04 23.51
CA ALA A 34 19.61 -57.34 24.28
C ALA A 34 20.82 -56.57 23.69
N MET A 35 21.44 -55.75 24.55
CA MET A 35 22.77 -55.15 24.38
C MET A 35 23.83 -56.18 24.78
N HIS A 36 24.91 -56.34 24.01
CA HIS A 36 26.30 -56.28 24.51
C HIS A 36 27.33 -56.36 23.37
N SER A 37 28.48 -55.77 23.64
CA SER A 37 29.56 -55.41 22.73
C SER A 37 30.74 -56.41 22.72
N SER A 38 31.45 -56.40 21.59
CA SER A 38 32.92 -56.44 21.45
C SER A 38 33.71 -57.77 21.42
N THR A 39 34.60 -57.76 20.42
CA THR A 39 36.00 -58.22 20.32
C THR A 39 36.37 -59.63 19.83
N ASP A 40 37.19 -59.59 18.77
CA ASP A 40 38.43 -60.35 18.51
C ASP A 40 38.43 -61.72 17.80
N ASP A 41 38.76 -61.64 16.50
CA ASP A 41 40.08 -61.95 15.92
C ASP A 41 40.34 -63.30 15.20
N PHE A 42 41.14 -63.16 14.12
CA PHE A 42 41.99 -64.12 13.39
C PHE A 42 41.51 -64.99 12.18
N ILE A 43 42.12 -64.62 11.03
CA ILE A 43 42.85 -65.43 10.01
C ILE A 43 42.10 -65.94 8.75
N THR A 44 42.44 -65.29 7.63
CA THR A 44 42.41 -65.73 6.22
C THR A 44 43.48 -66.81 5.91
N PRO A 45 43.39 -67.68 4.87
CA PRO A 45 43.67 -67.21 3.49
C PRO A 45 42.97 -67.91 2.30
N LYS A 46 42.78 -67.07 1.26
CA LYS A 46 42.89 -67.31 -0.20
C LYS A 46 42.00 -68.38 -0.87
N ARG A 47 41.13 -67.91 -1.79
CA ARG A 47 41.26 -68.17 -3.25
C ARG A 47 40.35 -67.26 -4.08
N MET A 48 40.90 -66.61 -5.09
CA MET A 48 40.14 -65.94 -6.16
C MET A 48 39.78 -66.97 -7.23
N VAL A 49 38.50 -67.07 -7.58
CA VAL A 49 38.03 -67.56 -8.90
C VAL A 49 36.79 -66.74 -9.29
N ARG A 50 36.86 -66.17 -10.49
CA ARG A 50 35.80 -65.42 -11.17
C ARG A 50 34.88 -66.42 -11.87
N GLY A 51 33.57 -66.35 -11.60
CA GLY A 51 32.51 -67.04 -12.35
C GLY A 51 31.32 -66.10 -12.45
N TYR A 52 30.81 -65.92 -13.66
CA TYR A 52 29.64 -65.11 -13.99
C TYR A 52 28.34 -65.87 -13.69
N ASP A 53 27.32 -65.07 -13.39
CA ASP A 53 25.87 -65.30 -13.58
C ASP A 53 25.09 -66.14 -12.56
N ASP A 54 24.05 -65.48 -12.05
CA ASP A 54 22.79 -65.91 -11.42
C ASP A 54 22.43 -64.77 -10.44
N GLY A 55 21.41 -63.96 -10.71
CA GLY A 55 20.06 -64.39 -11.01
C GLY A 55 19.21 -63.92 -9.83
N ASP A 56 18.22 -63.10 -10.14
CA ASP A 56 17.29 -62.42 -9.24
C ASP A 56 16.86 -63.20 -7.98
N GLU A 57 16.68 -62.46 -6.88
CA GLU A 57 15.40 -62.33 -6.15
C GLU A 57 15.65 -61.86 -4.70
N ASP A 58 15.15 -60.66 -4.35
CA ASP A 58 14.53 -60.38 -3.03
C ASP A 58 14.17 -58.88 -2.86
N ARG A 59 13.56 -58.29 -3.89
CA ARG A 59 12.81 -57.01 -3.77
C ARG A 59 11.46 -57.00 -4.49
N ALA A 60 10.99 -58.14 -5.01
CA ALA A 60 9.75 -58.22 -5.79
C ALA A 60 8.45 -58.35 -4.94
N GLY A 61 8.56 -58.55 -3.63
CA GLY A 61 7.41 -58.79 -2.74
C GLY A 61 6.62 -57.53 -2.38
N MET A 62 7.30 -56.43 -2.05
CA MET A 62 6.62 -55.19 -1.62
C MET A 62 5.93 -54.47 -2.78
N ASP A 63 6.49 -54.48 -3.98
CA ASP A 63 5.87 -53.84 -5.16
C ASP A 63 4.60 -54.57 -5.63
N LYS A 64 4.58 -55.91 -5.58
CA LYS A 64 3.38 -56.70 -5.91
C LYS A 64 2.26 -56.48 -4.89
N VAL A 65 2.60 -56.41 -3.59
CA VAL A 65 1.61 -56.16 -2.51
C VAL A 65 1.08 -54.72 -2.57
N ALA A 66 1.94 -53.73 -2.82
CA ALA A 66 1.52 -52.35 -3.07
C ALA A 66 0.62 -52.23 -4.31
N GLY A 67 0.93 -52.98 -5.37
CA GLY A 67 0.11 -53.09 -6.58
C GLY A 67 -1.30 -53.66 -6.30
N LEU A 68 -1.40 -54.76 -5.56
CA LEU A 68 -2.66 -55.39 -5.18
C LEU A 68 -3.51 -54.52 -4.23
N ALA A 69 -2.87 -53.84 -3.28
CA ALA A 69 -3.53 -52.88 -2.40
C ALA A 69 -4.10 -51.69 -3.19
N LYS A 70 -3.33 -51.17 -4.17
CA LYS A 70 -3.79 -50.09 -5.06
C LYS A 70 -4.94 -50.54 -5.96
N GLU A 71 -4.88 -51.76 -6.48
CA GLU A 71 -5.93 -52.31 -7.34
C GLU A 71 -7.23 -52.56 -6.56
N SER A 72 -7.16 -53.15 -5.37
CA SER A 72 -8.32 -53.37 -4.50
C SER A 72 -8.96 -52.05 -4.05
N ALA A 73 -8.17 -51.06 -3.64
CA ALA A 73 -8.66 -49.72 -3.35
C ALA A 73 -9.37 -49.09 -4.56
N SER A 74 -8.81 -49.24 -5.77
CA SER A 74 -9.43 -48.72 -7.00
C SER A 74 -10.77 -49.40 -7.33
N LYS A 75 -10.89 -50.72 -7.08
CA LYS A 75 -12.14 -51.47 -7.27
C LYS A 75 -13.23 -51.00 -6.31
N LEU A 76 -12.89 -50.75 -5.04
CA LEU A 76 -13.82 -50.22 -4.04
C LEU A 76 -14.31 -48.82 -4.41
N VAL A 77 -13.41 -47.93 -4.85
CA VAL A 77 -13.75 -46.59 -5.34
C VAL A 77 -14.70 -46.65 -6.56
N LYS A 78 -14.47 -47.57 -7.49
CA LYS A 78 -15.37 -47.78 -8.63
C LYS A 78 -16.74 -48.28 -8.17
N ALA A 79 -16.79 -49.31 -7.32
CA ALA A 79 -18.05 -49.87 -6.83
C ALA A 79 -18.90 -48.84 -6.07
N SER A 80 -18.27 -48.04 -5.19
CA SER A 80 -18.96 -46.97 -4.47
C SER A 80 -19.48 -45.88 -5.42
N SER A 81 -18.72 -45.52 -6.45
CA SER A 81 -19.17 -44.55 -7.46
C SER A 81 -20.41 -45.03 -8.24
N TYR A 82 -20.47 -46.31 -8.63
CA TYR A 82 -21.63 -46.89 -9.32
C TYR A 82 -22.91 -46.86 -8.48
N PHE A 83 -22.79 -47.06 -7.17
CA PHE A 83 -23.92 -46.94 -6.24
C PHE A 83 -24.51 -45.53 -6.24
N LEU A 84 -23.68 -44.51 -6.45
CA LEU A 84 -24.07 -43.10 -6.44
C LEU A 84 -24.64 -42.60 -7.78
N ARG A 85 -24.60 -43.41 -8.85
CA ARG A 85 -24.81 -42.94 -10.25
C ARG A 85 -26.14 -42.21 -10.50
N ASN A 86 -27.21 -42.57 -9.79
CA ASN A 86 -28.55 -42.03 -10.01
C ASN A 86 -28.86 -40.85 -9.07
N MET A 87 -27.89 -40.43 -8.24
CA MET A 87 -28.07 -39.38 -7.25
C MET A 87 -27.72 -38.01 -7.85
N LYS A 88 -28.26 -36.93 -7.28
CA LYS A 88 -27.81 -35.58 -7.64
C LYS A 88 -26.45 -35.28 -7.02
N VAL A 89 -25.65 -34.43 -7.64
CA VAL A 89 -24.31 -34.05 -7.17
C VAL A 89 -24.31 -33.60 -5.70
N ASP A 90 -25.21 -32.71 -5.31
CA ASP A 90 -25.31 -32.21 -3.91
C ASP A 90 -25.67 -33.33 -2.92
N GLU A 91 -26.43 -34.33 -3.37
CA GLU A 91 -26.75 -35.50 -2.56
C GLU A 91 -25.54 -36.40 -2.38
N VAL A 92 -24.74 -36.58 -3.44
CA VAL A 92 -23.47 -37.30 -3.37
C VAL A 92 -22.49 -36.61 -2.43
N MET A 93 -22.31 -35.29 -2.52
CA MET A 93 -21.45 -34.54 -1.60
C MET A 93 -21.86 -34.76 -0.14
N ARG A 94 -23.16 -34.70 0.18
CA ARG A 94 -23.68 -35.01 1.52
C ARG A 94 -23.42 -36.46 1.94
N LYS A 95 -23.62 -37.44 1.05
CA LYS A 95 -23.33 -38.86 1.34
C LYS A 95 -21.85 -39.13 1.59
N LEU A 96 -20.97 -38.43 0.87
CA LEU A 96 -19.53 -38.48 1.09
C LEU A 96 -19.10 -37.72 2.35
N LYS A 97 -20.03 -37.00 2.98
CA LYS A 97 -19.84 -36.17 4.18
C LYS A 97 -18.87 -35.00 3.91
N PHE A 98 -18.99 -34.39 2.74
CA PHE A 98 -18.34 -33.10 2.48
C PHE A 98 -19.13 -32.03 3.22
N GLY A 99 -18.45 -31.30 4.10
CA GLY A 99 -19.02 -30.18 4.86
C GLY A 99 -18.72 -28.85 4.17
N ASP A 100 -18.90 -27.76 4.91
CA ASP A 100 -18.74 -26.40 4.36
C ASP A 100 -17.27 -25.95 4.20
N ASP A 101 -16.32 -26.69 4.80
CA ASP A 101 -14.89 -26.42 4.63
C ASP A 101 -14.30 -27.21 3.44
N ILE A 102 -13.86 -26.47 2.43
CA ILE A 102 -13.19 -27.03 1.25
C ILE A 102 -11.84 -27.68 1.58
N VAL A 103 -11.10 -27.20 2.59
CA VAL A 103 -9.80 -27.80 2.94
C VAL A 103 -10.02 -29.19 3.52
N ALA A 104 -10.89 -29.33 4.51
CA ALA A 104 -11.29 -30.63 5.04
C ALA A 104 -11.87 -31.56 3.96
N THR A 105 -12.62 -31.02 3.00
CA THR A 105 -13.17 -31.79 1.87
C THR A 105 -12.08 -32.35 0.95
N LEU A 106 -11.05 -31.56 0.64
CA LEU A 106 -9.94 -31.99 -0.21
C LEU A 106 -8.98 -32.94 0.50
N GLU A 107 -8.87 -32.87 1.83
CA GLU A 107 -8.10 -33.81 2.66
C GLU A 107 -8.85 -35.14 2.90
N ASN A 108 -10.16 -35.17 2.64
CA ASN A 108 -10.95 -36.37 2.80
C ASN A 108 -10.66 -37.38 1.66
N PRO A 109 -10.24 -38.63 1.95
CA PRO A 109 -9.89 -39.62 0.92
C PRO A 109 -11.05 -39.96 -0.03
N LYS A 110 -12.30 -39.68 0.36
CA LYS A 110 -13.49 -39.83 -0.49
C LYS A 110 -13.53 -38.87 -1.67
N ILE A 111 -12.65 -37.88 -1.74
CA ILE A 111 -12.48 -37.03 -2.93
C ILE A 111 -12.18 -37.87 -4.20
N ASN A 112 -11.49 -39.00 -4.07
CA ASN A 112 -11.25 -39.95 -5.17
C ASN A 112 -12.53 -40.65 -5.64
N THR A 113 -13.44 -40.96 -4.69
CA THR A 113 -14.77 -41.50 -5.02
C THR A 113 -15.61 -40.46 -5.75
N PHE A 114 -15.56 -39.20 -5.30
CA PHE A 114 -16.24 -38.11 -5.96
C PHE A 114 -15.72 -37.88 -7.39
N ALA A 115 -14.40 -37.84 -7.58
CA ALA A 115 -13.79 -37.69 -8.90
C ALA A 115 -14.17 -38.84 -9.86
N THR A 116 -14.18 -40.08 -9.37
CA THR A 116 -14.60 -41.26 -10.14
C THR A 116 -16.07 -41.17 -10.52
N TYR A 117 -16.93 -40.72 -9.60
CA TYR A 117 -18.35 -40.49 -9.84
C TYR A 117 -18.59 -39.45 -10.95
N ILE A 118 -17.91 -38.30 -10.91
CA ILE A 118 -18.02 -37.27 -11.96
C ILE A 118 -17.55 -37.81 -13.32
N ASN A 119 -16.42 -38.53 -13.36
CA ASN A 119 -15.93 -39.15 -14.60
C ASN A 119 -16.92 -40.17 -15.19
N MET A 120 -17.58 -40.96 -14.34
CA MET A 120 -18.63 -41.87 -14.77
C MET A 120 -19.84 -41.13 -15.34
N LEU A 121 -20.31 -40.05 -14.69
CA LEU A 121 -21.39 -39.21 -15.22
C LEU A 121 -21.04 -38.63 -16.59
N ASN A 122 -19.79 -38.17 -16.77
CA ASN A 122 -19.31 -37.65 -18.06
C ASN A 122 -19.28 -38.71 -19.17
N GLY A 123 -19.03 -39.97 -18.82
CA GLY A 123 -19.14 -41.09 -19.75
C GLY A 123 -20.58 -41.36 -20.18
N MET A 124 -21.54 -41.17 -19.27
CA MET A 124 -22.98 -41.34 -19.56
C MET A 124 -23.59 -40.13 -20.29
N ASN A 125 -23.05 -38.94 -20.09
CA ASN A 125 -23.49 -37.72 -20.76
C ASN A 125 -22.33 -36.95 -21.42
N PRO A 126 -21.84 -37.42 -22.58
CA PRO A 126 -20.66 -36.82 -23.22
C PRO A 126 -20.85 -35.38 -23.70
N LYS A 127 -22.10 -34.92 -23.86
CA LYS A 127 -22.42 -33.58 -24.37
C LYS A 127 -22.26 -32.50 -23.29
N ASN A 128 -22.55 -32.82 -22.03
CA ASN A 128 -22.47 -31.90 -20.90
C ASN A 128 -21.53 -32.46 -19.83
N LYS A 129 -20.22 -32.46 -20.14
CA LYS A 129 -19.20 -32.94 -19.19
C LYS A 129 -19.08 -31.98 -18.01
N LEU A 130 -19.21 -32.52 -16.81
CA LEU A 130 -18.89 -31.88 -15.54
C LEU A 130 -17.38 -31.94 -15.28
N SER A 131 -16.89 -30.94 -14.55
CA SER A 131 -15.53 -30.92 -14.03
C SER A 131 -15.56 -31.17 -12.54
N VAL A 132 -14.61 -31.93 -12.00
CA VAL A 132 -14.57 -32.18 -10.55
C VAL A 132 -14.39 -30.86 -9.82
N VAL A 133 -13.39 -30.08 -10.26
CA VAL A 133 -13.09 -28.78 -9.66
C VAL A 133 -14.14 -27.73 -9.99
N GLY A 134 -14.74 -27.75 -11.18
CA GLY A 134 -15.85 -26.86 -11.53
C GLY A 134 -17.07 -27.09 -10.64
N THR A 135 -17.34 -28.35 -10.30
CA THR A 135 -18.40 -28.72 -9.37
C THR A 135 -18.10 -28.27 -7.94
N LEU A 136 -16.85 -28.39 -7.49
CA LEU A 136 -16.42 -27.84 -6.20
C LEU A 136 -16.48 -26.31 -6.18
N SER A 137 -16.05 -25.63 -7.26
CA SER A 137 -16.14 -24.17 -7.40
C SER A 137 -17.58 -23.68 -7.33
N ALA A 138 -18.53 -24.39 -7.94
CA ALA A 138 -19.95 -24.04 -7.87
C ALA A 138 -20.51 -24.09 -6.44
N HIS A 139 -19.96 -24.95 -5.59
CA HIS A 139 -20.41 -25.12 -4.20
C HIS A 139 -19.66 -24.19 -3.23
N TYR A 140 -18.33 -24.14 -3.31
CA TYR A 140 -17.46 -23.45 -2.33
C TYR A 140 -16.97 -22.07 -2.81
N GLY A 141 -17.09 -21.77 -4.10
CA GLY A 141 -16.53 -20.59 -4.75
C GLY A 141 -15.13 -20.79 -5.31
N ASP A 142 -14.86 -20.23 -6.49
CA ASP A 142 -13.58 -20.36 -7.20
C ASP A 142 -12.37 -19.90 -6.37
N ASP A 143 -12.49 -18.77 -5.64
CA ASP A 143 -11.40 -18.25 -4.82
C ASP A 143 -11.04 -19.17 -3.64
N ALA A 144 -12.05 -19.79 -3.02
CA ALA A 144 -11.85 -20.71 -1.90
C ALA A 144 -11.22 -22.02 -2.38
N VAL A 145 -11.72 -22.58 -3.49
CA VAL A 145 -11.18 -23.80 -4.08
C VAL A 145 -9.74 -23.60 -4.56
N ALA A 146 -9.45 -22.53 -5.31
CA ALA A 146 -8.10 -22.24 -5.79
C ALA A 146 -7.09 -22.12 -4.64
N ARG A 147 -7.46 -21.42 -3.55
CA ARG A 147 -6.63 -21.30 -2.34
C ARG A 147 -6.44 -22.66 -1.65
N ALA A 148 -7.50 -23.46 -1.55
CA ALA A 148 -7.49 -24.72 -0.83
C ALA A 148 -6.62 -25.77 -1.54
N LEU A 149 -6.69 -25.87 -2.87
CA LEU A 149 -5.84 -26.77 -3.67
C LEU A 149 -4.35 -26.56 -3.38
N VAL A 150 -3.88 -25.31 -3.38
CA VAL A 150 -2.48 -24.98 -3.04
C VAL A 150 -2.16 -25.26 -1.58
N THR A 151 -3.13 -25.07 -0.68
CA THR A 151 -2.95 -25.29 0.76
C THR A 151 -2.76 -26.78 1.07
N VAL A 152 -3.64 -27.62 0.56
CA VAL A 152 -3.63 -29.08 0.75
C VAL A 152 -2.40 -29.69 0.08
N GLN A 153 -2.05 -29.25 -1.14
CA GLN A 153 -0.84 -29.69 -1.83
C GLN A 153 0.42 -29.50 -0.97
N ARG A 154 0.58 -28.35 -0.29
CA ARG A 154 1.80 -28.10 0.49
C ARG A 154 1.93 -28.99 1.72
N LYS A 155 0.81 -29.39 2.33
CA LYS A 155 0.76 -30.02 3.65
C LYS A 155 0.71 -31.55 3.66
N ASN A 156 0.39 -32.19 2.53
CA ASN A 156 0.06 -33.62 2.50
C ASN A 156 1.09 -34.49 1.77
N ASP A 157 0.90 -35.81 1.73
CA ASP A 157 1.79 -36.77 1.07
C ASP A 157 1.86 -36.59 -0.47
N ALA A 158 2.73 -37.39 -1.13
CA ALA A 158 2.95 -37.32 -2.57
C ALA A 158 1.69 -37.62 -3.41
N ALA A 159 0.87 -38.60 -3.03
CA ALA A 159 -0.32 -38.95 -3.79
C ALA A 159 -1.39 -37.85 -3.69
N THR A 160 -1.59 -37.30 -2.49
CA THR A 160 -2.49 -36.16 -2.29
C THR A 160 -2.02 -34.92 -3.06
N ARG A 161 -0.71 -34.67 -3.09
CA ARG A 161 -0.10 -33.60 -3.90
C ARG A 161 -0.42 -33.73 -5.38
N ASP A 162 -0.23 -34.91 -5.96
CA ASP A 162 -0.49 -35.14 -7.39
C ASP A 162 -1.96 -34.91 -7.75
N LEU A 163 -2.88 -35.34 -6.88
CA LEU A 163 -4.29 -35.08 -7.06
C LEU A 163 -4.59 -33.57 -7.05
N MET A 164 -4.08 -32.82 -6.08
CA MET A 164 -4.29 -31.37 -6.01
C MET A 164 -3.71 -30.64 -7.24
N VAL A 165 -2.54 -31.07 -7.73
CA VAL A 165 -1.94 -30.54 -8.96
C VAL A 165 -2.84 -30.80 -10.17
N ASN A 166 -3.40 -32.00 -10.28
CA ASN A 166 -4.30 -32.36 -11.38
C ASN A 166 -5.62 -31.58 -11.33
N LEU A 167 -6.24 -31.44 -10.16
CA LEU A 167 -7.45 -30.63 -9.98
C LEU A 167 -7.18 -29.15 -10.29
N ARG A 168 -6.01 -28.63 -9.95
CA ARG A 168 -5.63 -27.25 -10.29
C ARG A 168 -5.39 -27.06 -11.79
N LYS A 169 -4.81 -28.06 -12.48
CA LYS A 169 -4.70 -28.05 -13.95
C LYS A 169 -6.08 -28.08 -14.61
N GLU A 170 -6.99 -28.91 -14.10
CA GLU A 170 -8.40 -28.93 -14.54
C GLU A 170 -9.03 -27.55 -14.36
N GLN A 171 -8.80 -26.88 -13.22
CA GLN A 171 -9.35 -25.55 -12.92
C GLN A 171 -8.87 -24.50 -13.93
N ILE A 172 -7.56 -24.47 -14.19
CA ILE A 172 -6.97 -23.56 -15.19
C ILE A 172 -7.53 -23.86 -16.58
N ASN A 173 -7.60 -25.13 -16.97
CA ASN A 173 -8.14 -25.52 -18.29
C ASN A 173 -9.62 -25.16 -18.45
N ASP A 174 -10.42 -25.26 -17.39
CA ASP A 174 -11.81 -24.85 -17.41
C ASP A 174 -11.96 -23.34 -17.59
N TRP A 175 -11.16 -22.55 -16.88
CA TRP A 175 -11.14 -21.10 -17.07
C TRP A 175 -10.67 -20.73 -18.48
N LEU A 176 -9.63 -21.37 -19.02
CA LEU A 176 -9.12 -21.09 -20.37
C LEU A 176 -10.16 -21.27 -21.48
N LYS A 177 -11.20 -22.10 -21.29
CA LYS A 177 -12.27 -22.27 -22.27
C LYS A 177 -13.06 -20.99 -22.54
N SER A 178 -13.16 -20.07 -21.58
CA SER A 178 -14.09 -18.93 -21.69
C SER A 178 -13.74 -17.67 -20.88
N LYS A 179 -12.71 -17.70 -20.02
CA LYS A 179 -12.39 -16.60 -19.11
C LYS A 179 -11.22 -15.77 -19.63
N SER A 180 -11.31 -14.46 -19.44
CA SER A 180 -10.17 -13.56 -19.60
C SER A 180 -9.29 -13.56 -18.35
N VAL A 181 -8.13 -12.89 -18.42
CA VAL A 181 -7.28 -12.65 -17.24
C VAL A 181 -8.01 -11.80 -16.20
N ASP A 182 -8.82 -10.84 -16.61
CA ASP A 182 -9.59 -10.02 -15.68
C ASP A 182 -10.72 -10.82 -15.00
N ASP A 183 -11.38 -11.71 -15.75
CA ASP A 183 -12.39 -12.59 -15.17
C ASP A 183 -11.81 -13.47 -14.06
N VAL A 184 -10.63 -14.07 -14.28
CA VAL A 184 -9.99 -14.91 -13.25
C VAL A 184 -9.49 -14.07 -12.07
N PHE A 185 -9.02 -12.84 -12.29
CA PHE A 185 -8.69 -11.93 -11.20
C PHE A 185 -9.90 -11.67 -10.29
N ASN A 186 -11.07 -11.44 -10.90
CA ASN A 186 -12.33 -11.20 -10.19
C ASN A 186 -12.87 -12.47 -9.52
N LEU A 187 -12.82 -13.63 -10.18
CA LEU A 187 -13.21 -14.94 -9.61
C LEU A 187 -12.41 -15.26 -8.35
N LEU A 188 -11.11 -14.94 -8.36
CA LEU A 188 -10.22 -15.11 -7.21
C LEU A 188 -10.40 -14.02 -6.14
N LYS A 189 -11.22 -12.99 -6.38
CA LYS A 189 -11.49 -11.89 -5.43
C LYS A 189 -10.21 -11.21 -4.95
N LEU A 190 -9.18 -11.12 -5.80
CA LEU A 190 -7.88 -10.55 -5.42
C LEU A 190 -7.98 -9.07 -5.00
N ARG A 191 -8.94 -8.32 -5.57
CA ARG A 191 -9.23 -6.95 -5.15
C ARG A 191 -9.69 -6.85 -3.69
N ALA A 192 -10.50 -7.80 -3.23
CA ALA A 192 -11.04 -7.80 -1.88
C ALA A 192 -9.95 -8.08 -0.83
N ASP A 193 -8.92 -8.86 -1.21
CA ASP A 193 -7.76 -9.15 -0.37
C ASP A 193 -6.77 -7.95 -0.29
N GLY A 194 -6.97 -6.88 -1.08
CA GLY A 194 -6.14 -5.68 -1.05
C GLY A 194 -4.65 -5.96 -1.25
N TYR A 195 -3.80 -5.42 -0.36
CA TYR A 195 -2.36 -5.66 -0.43
C TYR A 195 -1.94 -7.06 0.00
N GLU A 196 -2.75 -7.76 0.80
CA GLU A 196 -2.48 -9.13 1.25
C GLU A 196 -2.58 -10.14 0.11
N ALA A 197 -3.30 -9.80 -0.97
CA ALA A 197 -3.34 -10.56 -2.21
C ALA A 197 -1.93 -10.93 -2.70
N LEU A 198 -0.94 -10.06 -2.49
CA LEU A 198 0.45 -10.22 -2.94
C LEU A 198 1.24 -11.34 -2.25
N THR A 199 0.72 -11.90 -1.16
CA THR A 199 1.26 -13.09 -0.49
C THR A 199 0.26 -14.26 -0.48
N SER A 200 -0.90 -14.07 -1.11
CA SER A 200 -1.96 -15.07 -1.12
C SER A 200 -1.63 -16.25 -2.06
N ARG A 201 -2.12 -17.44 -1.70
CA ARG A 201 -2.08 -18.61 -2.59
C ARG A 201 -2.94 -18.41 -3.85
N LYS A 202 -3.94 -17.54 -3.79
CA LYS A 202 -4.78 -17.18 -4.93
C LYS A 202 -3.95 -16.49 -6.03
N LEU A 203 -3.01 -15.61 -5.64
CA LEU A 203 -2.10 -14.98 -6.59
C LEU A 203 -1.19 -15.99 -7.29
N GLU A 204 -0.75 -17.04 -6.59
CA GLU A 204 0.04 -18.11 -7.22
C GLU A 204 -0.74 -18.80 -8.34
N VAL A 205 -2.02 -19.15 -8.08
CA VAL A 205 -2.91 -19.73 -9.10
C VAL A 205 -3.16 -18.74 -10.25
N PHE A 206 -3.30 -17.45 -9.93
CA PHE A 206 -3.46 -16.40 -10.94
C PHE A 206 -2.23 -16.27 -11.86
N GLU A 207 -1.03 -16.35 -11.31
CA GLU A 207 0.22 -16.34 -12.10
C GLU A 207 0.34 -17.57 -13.00
N GLU A 208 -0.06 -18.76 -12.51
CA GLU A 208 -0.13 -19.96 -13.32
C GLU A 208 -1.15 -19.82 -14.47
N TYR A 209 -2.31 -19.23 -14.18
CA TYR A 209 -3.33 -18.93 -15.19
C TYR A 209 -2.81 -17.98 -16.27
N ILE A 210 -2.16 -16.86 -15.90
CA ILE A 210 -1.58 -15.91 -16.86
C ILE A 210 -0.58 -16.62 -17.79
N LYS A 211 0.29 -17.48 -17.23
CA LYS A 211 1.26 -18.26 -18.03
C LYS A 211 0.54 -19.15 -19.04
N ALA A 212 -0.46 -19.91 -18.60
CA ALA A 212 -1.21 -20.81 -19.48
C ALA A 212 -2.01 -20.03 -20.55
N PHE A 213 -2.61 -18.90 -20.17
CA PHE A 213 -3.34 -18.02 -21.09
C PHE A 213 -2.44 -17.45 -22.19
N ASN A 214 -1.24 -16.98 -21.82
CA ASN A 214 -0.26 -16.50 -22.78
C ASN A 214 0.21 -17.60 -23.73
N SER A 215 0.48 -18.80 -23.21
CA SER A 215 0.85 -19.96 -24.03
C SER A 215 -0.26 -20.36 -25.01
N MET A 216 -1.53 -20.32 -24.60
CA MET A 216 -2.66 -20.70 -25.45
C MET A 216 -2.99 -19.64 -26.52
N THR A 217 -2.88 -18.36 -26.17
CA THR A 217 -3.35 -17.26 -27.03
C THR A 217 -2.24 -16.58 -27.83
N GLY A 218 -0.97 -16.86 -27.53
CA GLY A 218 0.20 -16.15 -28.07
C GLY A 218 0.36 -14.72 -27.54
N ARG A 219 -0.50 -14.27 -26.61
CA ARG A 219 -0.40 -12.96 -25.96
C ARG A 219 0.73 -12.95 -24.93
N GLN A 220 1.12 -11.74 -24.52
CA GLN A 220 2.19 -11.50 -23.53
C GLN A 220 1.67 -10.65 -22.36
N VAL A 221 0.61 -11.13 -21.70
CA VAL A 221 0.07 -10.46 -20.51
C VAL A 221 1.06 -10.65 -19.35
N SER A 222 1.58 -9.54 -18.81
CA SER A 222 2.43 -9.58 -17.62
C SER A 222 1.61 -9.52 -16.35
N LEU A 223 2.17 -9.97 -15.23
CA LEU A 223 1.52 -9.85 -13.92
C LEU A 223 1.20 -8.38 -13.59
N TYR A 224 2.14 -7.46 -13.85
CA TYR A 224 1.89 -6.02 -13.71
C TYR A 224 0.64 -5.56 -14.50
N SER A 225 0.54 -5.89 -15.80
CA SER A 225 -0.61 -5.46 -16.62
C SER A 225 -1.94 -6.05 -16.17
N ALA A 226 -1.91 -7.30 -15.69
CA ALA A 226 -3.07 -7.99 -15.13
C ALA A 226 -3.53 -7.34 -13.82
N LEU A 227 -2.60 -7.07 -12.90
CA LEU A 227 -2.90 -6.41 -11.62
C LEU A 227 -3.30 -4.94 -11.81
N LYS A 228 -2.71 -4.23 -12.77
CA LYS A 228 -3.10 -2.87 -13.14
C LYS A 228 -4.58 -2.83 -13.51
N THR A 229 -5.00 -3.71 -14.42
CA THR A 229 -6.39 -3.82 -14.85
C THR A 229 -7.28 -4.22 -13.68
N GLY A 230 -6.89 -5.31 -12.99
CA GLY A 230 -7.67 -5.88 -11.89
C GLY A 230 -7.86 -4.96 -10.69
N PHE A 231 -6.89 -4.08 -10.36
CA PHE A 231 -7.01 -3.08 -9.28
C PHE A 231 -7.58 -1.74 -9.74
N GLY A 232 -7.81 -1.54 -11.05
CA GLY A 232 -8.52 -0.37 -11.57
C GLY A 232 -7.61 0.77 -12.07
N GLY A 233 -6.33 0.50 -12.28
CA GLY A 233 -5.39 1.44 -12.85
C GLY A 233 -4.03 1.47 -12.14
N ASP A 234 -3.15 2.29 -12.70
CA ASP A 234 -1.79 2.49 -12.18
C ASP A 234 -1.78 3.19 -10.82
N SER A 235 -2.67 4.17 -10.61
CA SER A 235 -2.79 4.88 -9.33
C SER A 235 -3.21 3.94 -8.19
N GLU A 236 -4.22 3.12 -8.42
CA GLU A 236 -4.77 2.16 -7.46
C GLU A 236 -3.75 1.06 -7.16
N LEU A 237 -3.11 0.51 -8.20
CA LEU A 237 -2.05 -0.47 -8.03
C LEU A 237 -0.86 0.12 -7.25
N ALA A 238 -0.43 1.35 -7.56
CA ALA A 238 0.66 2.02 -6.83
C ALA A 238 0.36 2.16 -5.34
N THR A 239 -0.90 2.49 -4.99
CA THR A 239 -1.35 2.56 -3.59
C THR A 239 -1.26 1.19 -2.90
N ILE A 240 -1.76 0.14 -3.55
CA ILE A 240 -1.66 -1.24 -3.05
C ILE A 240 -0.20 -1.65 -2.86
N LEU A 241 0.68 -1.31 -3.80
CA LEU A 241 2.11 -1.63 -3.71
C LEU A 241 2.83 -0.84 -2.60
N GLN A 242 2.47 0.41 -2.35
CA GLN A 242 3.05 1.16 -1.22
C GLN A 242 2.65 0.55 0.12
N LEU A 243 1.37 0.18 0.30
CA LEU A 243 0.92 -0.52 1.51
C LEU A 243 1.62 -1.88 1.64
N ALA A 244 1.71 -2.65 0.56
CA ALA A 244 2.40 -3.93 0.58
C ALA A 244 3.90 -3.84 0.92
N LYS A 245 4.54 -2.69 0.70
CA LYS A 245 5.96 -2.47 1.04
C LYS A 245 6.19 -2.25 2.54
N THR A 246 5.15 -1.95 3.32
CA THR A 246 5.25 -1.79 4.77
C THR A 246 5.17 -3.12 5.53
N ASP A 247 4.62 -4.16 4.90
CA ASP A 247 4.59 -5.53 5.45
C ASP A 247 5.71 -6.39 4.84
N VAL A 248 6.54 -6.98 5.70
CA VAL A 248 7.67 -7.84 5.34
C VAL A 248 7.26 -9.00 4.42
N ARG A 249 6.06 -9.58 4.62
CA ARG A 249 5.56 -10.74 3.87
C ARG A 249 5.24 -10.39 2.41
N THR A 250 4.63 -9.23 2.19
CA THR A 250 4.19 -8.78 0.85
C THR A 250 5.26 -7.96 0.13
N LYS A 251 6.20 -7.36 0.87
CA LYS A 251 7.29 -6.52 0.32
C LYS A 251 8.10 -7.22 -0.76
N ARG A 252 8.37 -8.52 -0.59
CA ARG A 252 9.12 -9.34 -1.56
C ARG A 252 8.48 -9.37 -2.95
N LYS A 253 7.14 -9.27 -3.04
CA LYS A 253 6.39 -9.22 -4.31
C LYS A 253 6.15 -7.78 -4.76
N ALA A 254 5.90 -6.88 -3.81
CA ALA A 254 5.57 -5.49 -4.11
C ALA A 254 6.71 -4.69 -4.74
N VAL A 255 7.96 -4.87 -4.26
CA VAL A 255 9.11 -4.12 -4.79
C VAL A 255 9.40 -4.47 -6.26
N PRO A 256 9.46 -5.75 -6.69
CA PRO A 256 9.57 -6.09 -8.10
C PRO A 256 8.43 -5.54 -8.96
N LEU A 257 7.18 -5.63 -8.50
CA LEU A 257 6.03 -5.11 -9.26
C LEU A 257 6.06 -3.59 -9.44
N GLU A 258 6.45 -2.83 -8.41
CA GLU A 258 6.66 -1.39 -8.54
C GLU A 258 7.78 -1.07 -9.54
N ASN A 259 8.85 -1.88 -9.56
CA ASN A 259 9.93 -1.72 -10.53
C ASN A 259 9.47 -2.02 -11.96
N GLU A 260 8.64 -3.05 -12.17
CA GLU A 260 8.05 -3.36 -13.48
C GLU A 260 7.14 -2.22 -13.97
N MET A 261 6.30 -1.68 -13.08
CA MET A 261 5.46 -0.52 -13.37
C MET A 261 6.30 0.70 -13.80
N ILE A 262 7.35 1.03 -13.05
CA ILE A 262 8.28 2.13 -13.40
C ILE A 262 9.01 1.85 -14.72
N LYS A 263 9.49 0.62 -14.94
CA LYS A 263 10.14 0.24 -16.22
C LYS A 263 9.19 0.41 -17.40
N HIS A 264 7.91 0.06 -17.23
CA HIS A 264 6.90 0.25 -18.26
C HIS A 264 6.65 1.74 -18.56
N TRP A 265 6.56 2.59 -17.52
CA TRP A 265 6.45 4.05 -17.71
C TRP A 265 7.69 4.64 -18.39
N MET A 266 8.88 4.15 -18.05
CA MET A 266 10.13 4.56 -18.70
C MET A 266 10.19 4.10 -20.17
N SER A 267 9.78 2.87 -20.49
CA SER A 267 9.78 2.37 -21.88
C SER A 267 8.76 3.08 -22.76
N THR A 268 7.66 3.56 -22.17
CA THR A 268 6.65 4.41 -22.83
C THR A 268 7.04 5.89 -22.84
N LYS A 269 8.24 6.24 -22.35
CA LYS A 269 8.82 7.60 -22.34
C LYS A 269 7.96 8.63 -21.59
N LEU A 270 7.20 8.19 -20.58
CA LEU A 270 6.44 9.11 -19.73
C LEU A 270 7.37 10.11 -19.05
N GLN A 271 6.93 11.37 -18.98
CA GLN A 271 7.60 12.42 -18.23
C GLN A 271 7.09 12.47 -16.79
N PRO A 272 7.88 12.99 -15.83
CA PRO A 272 7.47 13.12 -14.44
C PRO A 272 6.10 13.78 -14.22
N GLU A 273 5.73 14.80 -15.01
CA GLU A 273 4.43 15.47 -14.92
C GLU A 273 3.28 14.54 -15.35
N HIS A 274 3.46 13.75 -16.40
CA HIS A 274 2.46 12.77 -16.81
C HIS A 274 2.32 11.64 -15.78
N VAL A 275 3.42 11.19 -15.15
CA VAL A 275 3.34 10.18 -14.08
C VAL A 275 2.62 10.74 -12.84
N LEU A 276 2.78 12.03 -12.55
CA LEU A 276 2.03 12.71 -11.50
C LEU A 276 0.50 12.63 -11.78
N GLU A 277 0.07 12.83 -13.03
CA GLU A 277 -1.34 12.67 -13.44
C GLU A 277 -1.82 11.21 -13.39
N VAL A 278 -1.01 10.27 -13.89
CA VAL A 278 -1.31 8.82 -13.84
C VAL A 278 -1.52 8.34 -12.40
N LEU A 279 -0.78 8.91 -11.45
CA LEU A 279 -0.88 8.62 -10.03
C LEU A 279 -1.98 9.43 -9.31
N LYS A 280 -2.79 10.21 -10.06
CA LYS A 280 -3.86 11.10 -9.56
C LYS A 280 -3.36 12.10 -8.50
N LEU A 281 -2.12 12.56 -8.66
CA LEU A 281 -1.46 13.53 -7.79
C LEU A 281 -1.54 14.95 -8.35
N ASN A 282 -2.38 15.22 -9.36
CA ASN A 282 -2.51 16.50 -10.09
C ASN A 282 -3.68 17.38 -9.63
N VAL A 283 -4.59 16.87 -8.79
CA VAL A 283 -5.85 17.56 -8.48
C VAL A 283 -5.64 18.69 -7.47
N ASP A 284 -5.09 18.38 -6.30
CA ASP A 284 -4.86 19.34 -5.22
C ASP A 284 -3.57 19.02 -4.48
N ALA A 285 -2.75 20.04 -4.21
CA ALA A 285 -1.46 19.89 -3.57
C ALA A 285 -1.58 19.32 -2.15
N THR A 286 -2.64 19.65 -1.41
CA THR A 286 -2.84 19.13 -0.04
C THR A 286 -3.18 17.64 -0.06
N ASN A 287 -4.04 17.22 -1.00
CA ASN A 287 -4.38 15.81 -1.20
C ASN A 287 -3.18 15.01 -1.75
N ALA A 288 -2.39 15.59 -2.66
CA ALA A 288 -1.16 14.97 -3.13
C ALA A 288 -0.19 14.70 -1.97
N LEU A 289 -0.01 15.66 -1.06
CA LEU A 289 0.83 15.51 0.15
C LEU A 289 0.37 14.41 1.13
N LYS A 290 -0.90 14.02 1.08
CA LYS A 290 -1.47 12.92 1.88
C LYS A 290 -1.31 11.56 1.20
N SER A 291 -1.08 11.53 -0.11
CA SER A 291 -1.08 10.29 -0.88
C SER A 291 0.25 9.55 -0.76
N ASN A 292 0.18 8.24 -0.50
CA ASN A 292 1.34 7.36 -0.54
C ASN A 292 1.95 7.25 -1.95
N ASN A 293 1.18 7.55 -3.00
CA ASN A 293 1.68 7.53 -4.38
C ASN A 293 2.81 8.55 -4.62
N LEU A 294 2.99 9.53 -3.73
CA LEU A 294 4.17 10.42 -3.77
C LEU A 294 5.50 9.65 -3.76
N TRP A 295 5.56 8.53 -3.03
CA TRP A 295 6.78 7.72 -2.97
C TRP A 295 7.04 6.94 -4.25
N THR A 296 5.97 6.56 -4.96
CA THR A 296 6.09 5.99 -6.30
C THR A 296 6.56 7.04 -7.30
N LEU A 297 6.04 8.27 -7.23
CA LEU A 297 6.49 9.39 -8.06
C LEU A 297 7.97 9.74 -7.78
N ASP A 298 8.38 9.85 -6.50
CA ASP A 298 9.78 10.11 -6.13
C ASP A 298 10.72 9.05 -6.70
N LYS A 299 10.32 7.77 -6.58
CA LYS A 299 11.10 6.66 -7.11
C LYS A 299 11.20 6.70 -8.63
N PHE A 300 10.10 6.99 -9.32
CA PHE A 300 10.10 7.19 -10.78
C PHE A 300 11.05 8.32 -11.17
N ILE A 301 10.97 9.49 -10.52
CA ILE A 301 11.84 10.64 -10.80
C ILE A 301 13.32 10.29 -10.62
N ARG A 302 13.69 9.53 -9.57
CA ARG A 302 15.07 9.06 -9.38
C ARG A 302 15.53 8.18 -10.53
N SER A 303 14.70 7.24 -10.98
CA SER A 303 14.99 6.39 -12.13
C SER A 303 15.09 7.21 -13.44
N PHE A 304 14.18 8.17 -13.62
CA PHE A 304 14.17 9.06 -14.78
C PHE A 304 15.44 9.91 -14.85
N ASN A 305 15.84 10.54 -13.74
CA ASN A 305 17.05 11.37 -13.65
C ASN A 305 18.35 10.58 -13.85
N ALA A 306 18.37 9.31 -13.41
CA ALA A 306 19.50 8.43 -13.62
C ALA A 306 19.69 8.07 -15.09
N ALA A 307 18.58 7.93 -15.84
CA ALA A 307 18.60 7.66 -17.27
C ALA A 307 18.75 8.93 -18.14
N ASN A 308 18.39 10.10 -17.63
CA ASN A 308 18.37 11.37 -18.37
C ASN A 308 19.18 12.45 -17.65
N SER A 309 20.45 12.60 -18.01
CA SER A 309 21.35 13.58 -17.36
C SER A 309 20.93 15.04 -17.58
N ASN A 310 20.29 15.34 -18.72
CA ASN A 310 20.04 16.71 -19.19
C ASN A 310 18.63 17.23 -18.87
N MET A 311 17.72 16.38 -18.38
CA MET A 311 16.32 16.73 -18.09
C MET A 311 15.96 16.43 -16.63
N LYS A 312 16.93 16.59 -15.72
CA LYS A 312 16.71 16.24 -14.32
C LYS A 312 15.65 17.13 -13.68
N THR A 313 14.77 16.51 -12.90
CA THR A 313 13.82 17.20 -12.02
C THR A 313 13.91 16.65 -10.60
N SER A 314 13.14 17.20 -9.68
CA SER A 314 12.98 16.63 -8.33
C SER A 314 11.50 16.46 -8.02
N LEU A 315 11.15 15.67 -6.99
CA LEU A 315 9.76 15.57 -6.56
C LEU A 315 9.15 16.96 -6.31
N LEU A 316 9.86 17.82 -5.59
CA LEU A 316 9.40 19.19 -5.36
C LEU A 316 9.32 19.98 -6.68
N GLY A 317 10.32 19.86 -7.56
CA GLY A 317 10.32 20.55 -8.86
C GLY A 317 9.11 20.17 -9.72
N THR A 318 8.78 18.87 -9.80
CA THR A 318 7.60 18.38 -10.52
C THR A 318 6.30 18.88 -9.88
N LEU A 319 6.18 18.84 -8.54
CA LEU A 319 5.00 19.35 -7.84
C LEU A 319 4.85 20.88 -8.02
N THR A 320 5.93 21.65 -7.87
CA THR A 320 5.95 23.10 -8.04
C THR A 320 5.62 23.50 -9.48
N LYS A 321 6.13 22.78 -10.48
CA LYS A 321 5.81 23.04 -11.89
C LYS A 321 4.32 22.85 -12.18
N HIS A 322 3.69 21.88 -11.53
CA HIS A 322 2.26 21.60 -11.69
C HIS A 322 1.37 22.57 -10.91
N TYR A 323 1.67 22.80 -9.63
CA TYR A 323 0.81 23.58 -8.73
C TYR A 323 1.15 25.08 -8.68
N GLY A 324 2.35 25.45 -9.09
CA GLY A 324 2.95 26.76 -8.84
C GLY A 324 3.58 26.87 -7.45
N ASP A 325 4.66 27.65 -7.33
CA ASP A 325 5.39 27.86 -6.08
C ASP A 325 4.49 28.33 -4.94
N GLU A 326 3.60 29.29 -5.24
CA GLU A 326 2.70 29.89 -4.27
C GLU A 326 1.77 28.85 -3.62
N ASN A 327 1.08 28.06 -4.44
CA ASN A 327 0.16 27.04 -3.96
C ASN A 327 0.90 25.92 -3.24
N MET A 328 2.06 25.50 -3.77
CA MET A 328 2.88 24.45 -3.15
C MET A 328 3.40 24.88 -1.77
N SER A 329 3.92 26.11 -1.62
CA SER A 329 4.33 26.66 -0.32
C SER A 329 3.19 26.70 0.69
N ARG A 330 1.98 27.10 0.27
CA ARG A 330 0.79 27.12 1.15
C ARG A 330 0.37 25.72 1.58
N ALA A 331 0.39 24.76 0.65
CA ALA A 331 0.06 23.37 0.92
C ALA A 331 1.04 22.73 1.91
N LEU A 332 2.35 22.98 1.75
CA LEU A 332 3.39 22.50 2.68
C LEU A 332 3.16 23.00 4.10
N VAL A 333 2.94 24.30 4.31
CA VAL A 333 2.66 24.85 5.66
C VAL A 333 1.41 24.22 6.28
N THR A 334 0.39 23.96 5.46
CA THR A 334 -0.83 23.31 5.92
C THR A 334 -0.56 21.85 6.34
N ALA A 335 0.16 21.11 5.51
CA ALA A 335 0.53 19.72 5.76
C ALA A 335 1.51 19.55 6.94
N MET A 336 2.30 20.57 7.28
CA MET A 336 3.17 20.56 8.47
C MET A 336 2.39 20.58 9.80
N ARG A 337 1.11 20.98 9.78
CA ARG A 337 0.24 21.03 10.96
C ARG A 337 -0.59 19.76 11.16
N ASP A 338 -0.66 18.91 10.15
CA ASP A 338 -1.31 17.60 10.22
C ASP A 338 -0.26 16.54 10.61
N PRO A 339 -0.42 15.83 11.75
CA PRO A 339 0.53 14.82 12.21
C PRO A 339 0.85 13.75 11.16
N ASN A 340 -0.10 13.40 10.30
CA ASN A 340 0.08 12.35 9.29
C ASN A 340 0.97 12.81 8.12
N THR A 341 0.95 14.10 7.78
CA THR A 341 1.74 14.66 6.68
C THR A 341 2.95 15.47 7.11
N GLN A 342 3.09 15.74 8.42
CA GLN A 342 4.10 16.65 8.96
C GLN A 342 5.52 16.28 8.52
N LYS A 343 5.90 15.00 8.61
CA LYS A 343 7.25 14.54 8.25
C LYS A 343 7.56 14.79 6.77
N THR A 344 6.65 14.38 5.89
CA THR A 344 6.78 14.57 4.44
C THR A 344 6.82 16.06 4.08
N ALA A 345 5.93 16.86 4.66
CA ALA A 345 5.85 18.29 4.41
C ALA A 345 7.09 19.04 4.90
N THR A 346 7.64 18.67 6.05
CA THR A 346 8.89 19.25 6.60
C THR A 346 10.09 18.94 5.71
N TRP A 347 10.18 17.70 5.25
CA TRP A 347 11.24 17.30 4.32
C TRP A 347 11.14 18.07 2.99
N LEU A 348 9.94 18.17 2.39
CA LEU A 348 9.72 18.96 1.17
C LEU A 348 9.96 20.46 1.38
N GLN A 349 9.56 21.03 2.53
CA GLN A 349 9.85 22.43 2.84
C GLN A 349 11.35 22.67 2.94
N THR A 350 12.12 21.76 3.54
CA THR A 350 13.58 21.88 3.59
C THR A 350 14.19 21.87 2.18
N LYS A 351 13.66 21.04 1.28
CA LYS A 351 14.06 21.04 -0.15
C LYS A 351 13.67 22.35 -0.84
N GLN A 352 12.52 22.93 -0.51
CA GLN A 352 12.07 24.22 -1.03
C GLN A 352 13.00 25.35 -0.63
N LEU A 353 13.30 25.50 0.66
CA LEU A 353 14.19 26.56 1.16
C LEU A 353 15.60 26.42 0.59
N LYS A 354 16.12 25.19 0.52
CA LYS A 354 17.42 24.92 -0.10
C LYS A 354 17.40 25.25 -1.60
N GLY A 355 16.35 24.88 -2.33
CA GLY A 355 16.24 25.19 -3.76
C GLY A 355 16.24 26.69 -4.05
N TRP A 356 15.51 27.48 -3.25
CA TRP A 356 15.54 28.94 -3.35
C TRP A 356 16.92 29.52 -3.06
N TRP A 357 17.60 29.00 -2.04
CA TRP A 357 18.97 29.40 -1.70
C TRP A 357 19.97 29.06 -2.81
N ASP A 358 19.96 27.81 -3.29
CA ASP A 358 20.85 27.34 -4.35
C ASP A 358 20.60 28.09 -5.68
N SER A 359 19.40 28.66 -5.86
CA SER A 359 19.04 29.54 -6.99
C SER A 359 19.32 31.03 -6.72
N GLU A 360 20.07 31.34 -5.65
CA GLU A 360 20.46 32.70 -5.24
C GLU A 360 19.28 33.66 -5.05
N MET A 361 18.11 33.14 -4.66
CA MET A 361 16.93 33.98 -4.47
C MET A 361 17.07 34.85 -3.22
N SER A 362 16.96 36.17 -3.39
CA SER A 362 16.92 37.08 -2.23
C SER A 362 15.61 36.92 -1.44
N ILE A 363 15.64 37.31 -0.17
CA ILE A 363 14.43 37.38 0.68
C ILE A 363 13.35 38.25 0.01
N ASP A 364 13.76 39.35 -0.64
CA ASP A 364 12.87 40.24 -1.38
C ASP A 364 12.23 39.56 -2.60
N ALA A 365 13.02 38.78 -3.36
CA ALA A 365 12.52 38.03 -4.50
C ALA A 365 11.49 36.98 -4.06
N VAL A 366 11.76 36.27 -2.95
CA VAL A 366 10.80 35.31 -2.38
C VAL A 366 9.52 36.01 -1.91
N PHE A 367 9.63 37.18 -1.28
CA PHE A 367 8.47 37.96 -0.86
C PHE A 367 7.58 38.39 -2.04
N VAL A 368 8.18 38.99 -3.06
CA VAL A 368 7.45 39.64 -4.17
C VAL A 368 7.06 38.66 -5.26
N LYS A 369 8.00 37.83 -5.75
CA LYS A 369 7.81 37.02 -6.96
C LYS A 369 7.27 35.62 -6.67
N VAL A 370 7.74 35.00 -5.59
CA VAL A 370 7.42 33.59 -5.27
C VAL A 370 6.14 33.49 -4.45
N LEU A 371 6.08 34.22 -3.33
CA LEU A 371 4.94 34.17 -2.42
C LEU A 371 3.87 35.24 -2.70
N LYS A 372 4.21 36.25 -3.53
CA LYS A 372 3.31 37.33 -3.95
C LYS A 372 2.60 38.00 -2.76
N LEU A 373 3.37 38.26 -1.70
CA LEU A 373 2.85 38.79 -0.42
C LEU A 373 2.44 40.27 -0.49
N LYS A 374 2.72 40.94 -1.61
CA LYS A 374 2.35 42.34 -1.85
C LYS A 374 0.95 42.50 -2.47
N GLU A 375 0.37 41.45 -3.04
CA GLU A 375 -0.89 41.56 -3.79
C GLU A 375 -2.11 41.85 -2.89
N ASN A 376 -2.06 41.46 -1.61
CA ASN A 376 -3.14 41.71 -0.65
C ASN A 376 -2.58 42.17 0.71
N PRO A 377 -2.04 43.41 0.81
CA PRO A 377 -1.36 43.90 2.01
C PRO A 377 -2.18 43.74 3.30
N THR A 378 -3.47 44.02 3.22
CA THR A 378 -4.43 43.95 4.34
C THR A 378 -4.64 42.53 4.88
N LEU A 379 -4.43 41.50 4.06
CA LEU A 379 -4.54 40.08 4.45
C LEU A 379 -3.18 39.40 4.63
N THR A 380 -2.08 40.11 4.38
CA THR A 380 -0.71 39.56 4.43
C THR A 380 -0.40 38.95 5.80
N ILE A 381 -0.82 39.60 6.89
CA ILE A 381 -0.58 39.12 8.26
C ILE A 381 -1.28 37.78 8.54
N ALA A 382 -2.49 37.60 8.01
CA ALA A 382 -3.26 36.36 8.13
C ALA A 382 -2.72 35.24 7.23
N SER A 383 -1.89 35.57 6.24
CA SER A 383 -1.38 34.62 5.27
C SER A 383 -0.52 33.53 5.92
N ARG A 384 -0.76 32.27 5.53
CA ARG A 384 0.11 31.14 5.88
C ARG A 384 1.46 31.23 5.18
N LYS A 385 1.55 31.97 4.07
CA LYS A 385 2.81 32.18 3.32
C LYS A 385 3.87 32.90 4.16
N LEU A 386 3.48 33.67 5.18
CA LEU A 386 4.43 34.29 6.11
C LEU A 386 5.21 33.28 6.95
N ASP A 387 4.64 32.10 7.24
CA ASP A 387 5.39 31.04 7.93
C ASP A 387 6.54 30.55 7.03
N THR A 388 6.30 30.37 5.73
CA THR A 388 7.31 29.99 4.74
C THR A 388 8.38 31.07 4.56
N LEU A 389 7.97 32.34 4.43
CA LEU A 389 8.92 33.45 4.34
C LEU A 389 9.82 33.52 5.57
N ASN A 390 9.23 33.43 6.77
CA ASN A 390 9.99 33.46 8.02
C ASN A 390 10.97 32.28 8.12
N ALA A 391 10.57 31.09 7.67
CA ALA A 391 11.46 29.94 7.60
C ALA A 391 12.62 30.19 6.62
N TYR A 392 12.37 30.83 5.47
CA TYR A 392 13.42 31.21 4.53
C TYR A 392 14.38 32.25 5.08
N ILE A 393 13.88 33.30 5.75
CA ILE A 393 14.70 34.30 6.43
C ILE A 393 15.64 33.63 7.43
N LYS A 394 15.11 32.74 8.29
CA LYS A 394 15.92 31.98 9.25
C LYS A 394 16.96 31.10 8.56
N PHE A 395 16.59 30.46 7.45
CA PHE A 395 17.52 29.65 6.66
C PHE A 395 18.66 30.51 6.10
N VAL A 396 18.37 31.66 5.49
CA VAL A 396 19.36 32.61 4.96
C VAL A 396 20.28 33.13 6.07
N ASN A 397 19.72 33.56 7.21
CA ASN A 397 20.51 34.02 8.36
C ASN A 397 21.36 32.89 8.97
N SER A 398 20.99 31.62 8.81
CA SER A 398 21.85 30.50 9.25
C SER A 398 23.03 30.23 8.31
N LYS A 399 22.99 30.77 7.08
CA LYS A 399 24.01 30.59 6.04
C LYS A 399 24.87 31.84 5.80
N THR A 400 24.46 32.97 6.35
CA THR A 400 25.09 34.27 6.20
C THR A 400 25.27 34.92 7.56
N SER A 401 26.09 35.96 7.66
CA SER A 401 26.15 36.79 8.88
C SER A 401 24.98 37.78 8.97
N SER A 402 23.94 37.65 8.12
CA SER A 402 22.77 38.54 8.13
C SER A 402 21.88 38.27 9.34
N GLN A 403 21.23 39.34 9.84
CA GLN A 403 20.25 39.28 10.92
C GLN A 403 18.90 39.84 10.46
N THR A 404 18.56 39.65 9.17
CA THR A 404 17.30 40.15 8.61
C THR A 404 16.13 39.56 9.38
N THR A 405 15.20 40.39 9.84
CA THR A 405 14.00 39.94 10.56
C THR A 405 12.76 39.96 9.67
N LEU A 406 11.75 39.17 10.04
CA LEU A 406 10.45 39.21 9.35
C LEU A 406 9.84 40.62 9.39
N LEU A 407 9.98 41.34 10.51
CA LEU A 407 9.51 42.71 10.65
C LEU A 407 10.20 43.65 9.65
N GLN A 408 11.54 43.59 9.55
CA GLN A 408 12.29 44.41 8.60
C GLN A 408 11.86 44.16 7.16
N THR A 409 11.68 42.89 6.77
CA THR A 409 11.19 42.54 5.43
C THR A 409 9.79 43.08 5.19
N LEU A 410 8.87 42.94 6.15
CA LEU A 410 7.50 43.44 6.03
C LEU A 410 7.46 44.97 5.94
N THR A 411 8.18 45.69 6.81
CA THR A 411 8.27 47.15 6.79
C THR A 411 8.83 47.63 5.45
N LYS A 412 9.88 46.97 4.92
CA LYS A 412 10.49 47.33 3.63
C LYS A 412 9.49 47.25 2.46
N HIS A 413 8.64 46.22 2.41
CA HIS A 413 7.76 45.98 1.26
C HIS A 413 6.36 46.59 1.39
N LEU A 414 5.86 46.75 2.62
CA LEU A 414 4.53 47.28 2.90
C LEU A 414 4.55 48.73 3.38
N GLY A 415 5.65 49.21 3.96
CA GLY A 415 5.70 50.48 4.67
C GLY A 415 5.25 50.34 6.14
N ASP A 416 5.77 51.21 7.00
CA ASP A 416 5.53 51.11 8.46
C ASP A 416 4.06 51.32 8.85
N GLY A 417 3.39 52.32 8.24
CA GLY A 417 1.98 52.62 8.53
C GLY A 417 1.01 51.52 8.09
N ASP A 418 1.14 51.06 6.83
CA ASP A 418 0.27 50.01 6.29
C ASP A 418 0.49 48.66 7.00
N LEU A 419 1.75 48.37 7.39
CA LEU A 419 2.04 47.21 8.22
C LEU A 419 1.37 47.33 9.59
N ALA A 420 1.45 48.48 10.26
CA ALA A 420 0.84 48.68 11.57
C ALA A 420 -0.69 48.49 11.50
N ILE A 421 -1.34 49.05 10.48
CA ILE A 421 -2.77 48.84 10.23
C ILE A 421 -3.08 47.34 10.03
N SER A 422 -2.27 46.65 9.23
CA SER A 422 -2.44 45.22 8.94
C SER A 422 -2.26 44.33 10.18
N LEU A 423 -1.35 44.71 11.08
CA LEU A 423 -1.13 44.02 12.36
C LEU A 423 -2.28 44.25 13.33
N VAL A 424 -2.83 45.47 13.43
CA VAL A 424 -4.05 45.76 14.18
C VAL A 424 -5.21 44.89 13.70
N MET A 425 -5.42 44.79 12.38
CA MET A 425 -6.45 43.92 11.80
C MET A 425 -6.17 42.44 12.09
N GLY A 426 -4.92 42.00 11.97
CA GLY A 426 -4.51 40.62 12.27
C GLY A 426 -4.87 40.16 13.68
N LYS A 427 -4.85 41.06 14.67
CA LYS A 427 -5.27 40.76 16.06
C LYS A 427 -6.77 40.52 16.23
N THR A 428 -7.59 40.98 15.29
CA THR A 428 -9.04 40.78 15.30
C THR A 428 -9.47 39.46 14.66
N VAL A 429 -8.56 38.77 13.98
CA VAL A 429 -8.84 37.48 13.33
C VAL A 429 -9.02 36.39 14.38
N GLN A 430 -10.04 35.53 14.21
CA GLN A 430 -10.36 34.44 15.15
C GLN A 430 -9.25 33.37 15.29
N SER A 431 -8.23 33.39 14.43
CA SER A 431 -7.10 32.46 14.50
C SER A 431 -6.10 32.88 15.58
N THR A 432 -5.95 32.05 16.61
CA THR A 432 -4.95 32.24 17.69
C THR A 432 -3.52 32.38 17.18
N HIS A 433 -3.16 31.63 16.13
CA HIS A 433 -1.84 31.74 15.47
C HIS A 433 -1.63 33.10 14.81
N VAL A 434 -2.64 33.60 14.09
CA VAL A 434 -2.56 34.91 13.43
C VAL A 434 -2.51 36.03 14.46
N LYS A 435 -3.36 35.96 15.49
CA LYS A 435 -3.38 36.92 16.60
C LYS A 435 -2.02 36.99 17.30
N SER A 436 -1.46 35.85 17.70
CA SER A 436 -0.16 35.80 18.38
C SER A 436 0.98 36.34 17.50
N ARG A 437 0.97 36.02 16.19
CA ARG A 437 1.94 36.59 15.25
C ARG A 437 1.80 38.11 15.17
N ALA A 438 0.58 38.61 15.03
CA ALA A 438 0.30 40.02 14.90
C ALA A 438 0.71 40.80 16.16
N GLU A 439 0.42 40.28 17.35
CA GLU A 439 0.86 40.85 18.62
C GLU A 439 2.38 40.93 18.72
N LYS A 440 3.10 39.83 18.43
CA LYS A 440 4.57 39.80 18.50
C LYS A 440 5.21 40.79 17.52
N LEU A 441 4.70 40.85 16.29
CA LEU A 441 5.21 41.79 15.28
C LEU A 441 4.86 43.24 15.62
N GLN A 442 3.67 43.51 16.16
CA GLN A 442 3.27 44.87 16.59
C GLN A 442 4.12 45.35 17.76
N THR A 443 4.39 44.50 18.75
CA THR A 443 5.28 44.84 19.87
C THR A 443 6.68 45.16 19.36
N ALA A 444 7.25 44.31 18.49
CA ALA A 444 8.57 44.59 17.91
C ALA A 444 8.59 45.86 17.04
N GLN A 445 7.49 46.17 16.34
CA GLN A 445 7.35 47.42 15.60
C GLN A 445 7.34 48.64 16.54
N PHE A 446 6.60 48.55 17.65
CA PHE A 446 6.52 49.62 18.64
C PHE A 446 7.83 49.79 19.41
N GLU A 447 8.54 48.72 19.73
CA GLU A 447 9.89 48.79 20.31
C GLU A 447 10.85 49.52 19.36
N LYS A 448 10.78 49.22 18.06
CA LYS A 448 11.54 49.94 17.04
C LYS A 448 11.17 51.42 17.02
N TRP A 449 9.89 51.76 16.95
CA TRP A 449 9.46 53.16 16.97
C TRP A 449 9.89 53.88 18.26
N TYR A 450 9.78 53.24 19.41
CA TYR A 450 10.28 53.81 20.65
C TYR A 450 11.78 54.12 20.61
N ASN A 451 12.59 53.17 20.12
CA ASN A 451 14.03 53.34 20.00
C ASN A 451 14.44 54.38 18.94
N ASP A 452 13.62 54.55 17.90
CA ASP A 452 13.79 55.57 16.86
C ASP A 452 13.36 56.98 17.35
N GLY A 453 12.85 57.11 18.58
CA GLY A 453 12.51 58.38 19.23
C GLY A 453 11.07 58.88 19.01
N TYR A 454 10.17 58.03 18.50
CA TYR A 454 8.77 58.39 18.33
C TYR A 454 8.06 58.49 19.70
N ASP A 455 7.35 59.60 19.93
CA ASP A 455 6.48 59.82 21.09
C ASP A 455 5.01 59.46 20.82
N ASN A 456 4.15 59.55 21.84
CA ASN A 456 2.76 59.14 21.78
C ASN A 456 1.86 59.98 20.84
N ILE A 457 2.30 61.14 20.34
CA ILE A 457 1.57 62.01 19.39
C ILE A 457 2.15 61.86 17.97
N SER A 458 3.44 61.53 17.88
CA SER A 458 4.19 61.47 16.61
C SER A 458 3.74 60.40 15.61
N VAL A 459 3.00 59.37 16.03
CA VAL A 459 2.58 58.28 15.12
C VAL A 459 1.69 58.78 13.98
N LEU A 460 0.73 59.66 14.27
CA LEU A 460 -0.17 60.18 13.23
C LEU A 460 0.57 61.11 12.25
N THR A 461 1.48 61.94 12.74
CA THR A 461 2.20 62.93 11.92
C THR A 461 3.38 62.31 11.18
N GLN A 462 4.16 61.43 11.80
CA GLN A 462 5.39 60.91 11.22
C GLN A 462 5.19 59.59 10.46
N ILE A 463 4.41 58.65 11.00
CA ILE A 463 4.18 57.35 10.34
C ILE A 463 3.09 57.47 9.29
N PHE A 464 1.98 58.13 9.62
CA PHE A 464 0.84 58.30 8.70
C PHE A 464 0.86 59.61 7.91
N LYS A 465 1.84 60.48 8.14
CA LYS A 465 2.05 61.73 7.38
C LYS A 465 0.83 62.65 7.36
N LEU A 466 0.08 62.69 8.47
CA LEU A 466 -1.04 63.61 8.65
C LEU A 466 -0.54 64.97 9.13
N ASP A 467 -1.17 66.04 8.65
CA ASP A 467 -0.93 67.39 9.13
C ASP A 467 -1.39 67.55 10.60
N GLU A 468 -0.61 68.26 11.42
CA GLU A 468 -0.91 68.51 12.83
C GLU A 468 -2.26 69.21 13.04
N THR A 469 -2.68 70.03 12.08
CA THR A 469 -3.97 70.74 12.11
C THR A 469 -5.15 69.86 11.65
N GLU A 470 -4.86 68.70 11.05
CA GLU A 470 -5.86 67.81 10.45
C GLU A 470 -5.90 66.41 11.07
N LEU A 471 -5.37 66.24 12.29
CA LEU A 471 -5.37 64.95 13.01
C LEU A 471 -6.78 64.36 13.20
N ASN A 472 -7.82 65.20 13.23
CA ASN A 472 -9.21 64.77 13.27
C ASN A 472 -9.63 63.93 12.05
N LYS A 473 -8.99 64.12 10.88
CA LYS A 473 -9.23 63.38 9.64
C LYS A 473 -8.61 61.98 9.63
N ALA A 474 -7.81 61.62 10.63
CA ALA A 474 -7.24 60.28 10.74
C ALA A 474 -8.35 59.20 10.71
N THR A 475 -8.12 58.16 9.92
CA THR A 475 -9.04 57.02 9.83
C THR A 475 -9.14 56.29 11.16
N TYR A 476 -10.22 55.53 11.35
CA TYR A 476 -10.39 54.71 12.55
C TYR A 476 -9.19 53.79 12.82
N LEU A 477 -8.62 53.17 11.79
CA LEU A 477 -7.48 52.26 11.94
C LEU A 477 -6.19 53.01 12.29
N GLN A 478 -5.95 54.19 11.72
CA GLN A 478 -4.81 55.04 12.09
C GLN A 478 -4.89 55.49 13.55
N LYS A 479 -6.06 55.95 14.00
CA LYS A 479 -6.33 56.31 15.40
C LYS A 479 -6.08 55.11 16.32
N LYS A 480 -6.59 53.92 15.94
CA LYS A 480 -6.38 52.69 16.71
C LYS A 480 -4.90 52.29 16.84
N VAL A 481 -4.11 52.41 15.77
CA VAL A 481 -2.65 52.18 15.84
C VAL A 481 -1.99 53.18 16.80
N SER A 482 -2.37 54.46 16.71
CA SER A 482 -1.85 55.51 17.60
C SER A 482 -2.21 55.27 19.07
N ASP A 483 -3.45 54.89 19.36
CA ASP A 483 -3.91 54.56 20.72
C ASP A 483 -3.16 53.36 21.31
N GLU A 484 -2.94 52.32 20.51
CA GLU A 484 -2.18 51.15 20.94
C GLU A 484 -0.70 51.46 21.17
N PHE A 485 -0.08 52.31 20.35
CA PHE A 485 1.29 52.79 20.59
C PHE A 485 1.37 53.65 21.84
N LYS A 486 0.41 54.55 22.06
CA LYS A 486 0.31 55.35 23.29
C LYS A 486 0.24 54.47 24.54
N ALA A 487 -0.55 53.39 24.50
CA ALA A 487 -0.62 52.40 25.58
C ALA A 487 0.69 51.60 25.75
N PHE A 488 1.42 51.33 24.67
CA PHE A 488 2.76 50.74 24.75
C PHE A 488 3.76 51.72 25.39
N TYR A 489 3.82 52.96 24.90
CA TYR A 489 4.71 54.02 25.37
C TYR A 489 4.53 54.28 26.87
N ALA A 490 3.29 54.41 27.33
CA ALA A 490 3.00 54.63 28.75
C ALA A 490 3.45 53.46 29.64
N ARG A 491 3.30 52.21 29.17
CA ARG A 491 3.80 51.02 29.89
C ARG A 491 5.32 51.01 30.00
N VAL A 492 6.03 51.38 28.94
CA VAL A 492 7.51 51.47 28.94
C VAL A 492 8.01 52.56 29.89
N HIS A 493 7.28 53.68 30.01
CA HIS A 493 7.63 54.80 30.89
C HIS A 493 7.05 54.72 32.31
N HIS A 494 6.36 53.64 32.70
CA HIS A 494 5.65 53.53 33.98
C HIS A 494 4.67 54.69 34.27
N VAL A 495 4.10 55.30 33.22
CA VAL A 495 3.13 56.40 33.35
C VAL A 495 1.73 55.82 33.50
N ASP A 496 1.03 56.15 34.60
CA ASP A 496 -0.36 55.76 34.82
C ASP A 496 -1.27 56.44 33.77
N THR A 497 -2.01 55.64 33.01
CA THR A 497 -2.85 56.13 31.90
C THR A 497 -4.27 56.48 32.33
N ASN A 498 -4.61 56.30 33.61
CA ASN A 498 -5.87 56.71 34.19
C ASN A 498 -5.91 58.21 34.48
N VAL A 499 -5.93 59.03 33.43
CA VAL A 499 -6.34 60.43 33.59
C VAL A 499 -7.86 60.45 33.75
N THR A 500 -8.33 60.41 34.99
CA THR A 500 -9.70 60.79 35.33
C THR A 500 -9.91 62.25 34.91
N PRO A 501 -10.91 62.58 34.08
CA PRO A 501 -11.14 63.97 33.72
C PRO A 501 -11.53 64.72 34.99
N ARG A 502 -10.73 65.73 35.38
CA ARG A 502 -11.21 66.75 36.31
C ARG A 502 -12.39 67.43 35.63
N ARG A 503 -13.60 67.18 36.15
CA ARG A 503 -14.76 68.03 35.88
C ARG A 503 -14.42 69.42 36.41
N SER A 504 -14.24 70.37 35.51
CA SER A 504 -14.44 71.79 35.80
C SER A 504 -15.92 72.09 35.90
#